data_AF-A0A7W1TWM4-F1
#
_entry.id   AF-A0A7W1TWM4-F1
#
_cell.length_a   1.000
_cell.length_b   1.000
_cell.length_c   1.000
_cell.angle_alpha   90.00
_cell.angle_beta   90.00
_cell.angle_gamma   90.00
#
_symmetry.space_group_name_H-M   'P 1'
#
loop_
_entity.id
_entity.type
_entity.pdbx_description
1 polymer ?
#
loop_
_entity_poly.entity_id
_entity_poly.type
_entity_poly.pdbx_seq_one_letter_code
_entity_poly.pdbx_strand_id
1 'polypeptide(L)'
;MTSPELVVVRLERVPLALMQEASEHQDEMRREFSLIQQSSSDDETTVPLRLPRLRDELEVHFAAFSEGPRAAFTAALERGDETIDLEYQIPPEARAACITLGELLDEADEFCKRGEHLLTLTTPAEPLALRRWFLGEFVAQIDGADPTPWDKWEHR
;
A
#
# COMPACT_ATOMS: atom_id res chain seq x y z
N MET A 1 -13.22 -20.41 19.73
CA MET A 1 -12.44 -19.51 18.85
C MET A 1 -13.02 -18.13 19.05
N THR A 2 -12.30 -17.27 19.75
CA THR A 2 -12.71 -15.87 19.96
C THR A 2 -12.55 -15.17 18.62
N SER A 3 -13.63 -14.60 18.06
CA SER A 3 -13.48 -13.74 16.89
C SER A 3 -12.49 -12.62 17.24
N PRO A 4 -11.51 -12.32 16.38
CA PRO A 4 -10.57 -11.24 16.65
C PRO A 4 -11.35 -9.93 16.83
N GLU A 5 -10.97 -9.15 17.84
CA GLU A 5 -11.51 -7.81 18.05
C GLU A 5 -11.00 -6.93 16.90
N LEU A 6 -11.90 -6.55 15.99
CA LEU A 6 -11.55 -5.74 14.83
C LEU A 6 -11.49 -4.25 15.21
N VAL A 7 -10.54 -3.54 14.64
CA VAL A 7 -10.40 -2.10 14.71
C VAL A 7 -10.97 -1.48 13.44
N VAL A 8 -11.71 -0.39 13.59
CA VAL A 8 -12.21 0.39 12.47
C VAL A 8 -11.16 1.42 12.07
N VAL A 9 -10.69 1.34 10.83
CA VAL A 9 -9.79 2.33 10.20
C VAL A 9 -10.55 3.08 9.12
N ARG A 10 -10.52 4.41 9.16
CA ARG A 10 -11.16 5.31 8.20
C ARG A 10 -10.13 6.04 7.37
N LEU A 11 -10.17 5.88 6.07
CA LEU A 11 -9.41 6.70 5.15
C LEU A 11 -10.34 7.78 4.61
N GLU A 12 -10.09 9.02 4.99
CA GLU A 12 -10.95 10.15 4.63
C GLU A 12 -10.37 10.92 3.43
N ARG A 13 -11.25 11.27 2.49
CA ARG A 13 -10.96 12.09 1.31
C ARG A 13 -9.85 11.52 0.42
N VAL A 14 -9.85 10.19 0.24
CA VAL A 14 -8.91 9.47 -0.63
C VAL A 14 -9.02 10.01 -2.06
N PRO A 15 -7.96 10.58 -2.64
CA PRO A 15 -7.97 11.06 -4.03
C PRO A 15 -8.00 9.88 -5.00
N LEU A 16 -9.10 9.72 -5.73
CA LEU A 16 -9.33 8.55 -6.57
C LEU A 16 -8.31 8.44 -7.72
N ALA A 17 -8.05 9.55 -8.42
CA ALA A 17 -7.06 9.59 -9.50
C ALA A 17 -5.65 9.23 -9.02
N LEU A 18 -5.21 9.82 -7.90
CA LEU A 18 -3.89 9.54 -7.34
C LEU A 18 -3.76 8.10 -6.81
N MET A 19 -4.85 7.52 -6.27
CA MET A 19 -4.87 6.12 -5.87
C MET A 19 -4.77 5.17 -7.09
N GLN A 20 -5.36 5.54 -8.23
CA GLN A 20 -5.19 4.80 -9.48
C GLN A 20 -3.74 4.89 -9.97
N GLU A 21 -3.16 6.09 -10.02
CA GLU A 21 -1.76 6.29 -10.41
C GLU A 21 -0.79 5.49 -9.52
N ALA A 22 -1.03 5.50 -8.19
CA ALA A 22 -0.24 4.71 -7.26
C ALA A 22 -0.38 3.21 -7.50
N SER A 23 -1.59 2.74 -7.84
CA SER A 23 -1.86 1.33 -8.16
C SER A 23 -1.16 0.90 -9.45
N GLU A 24 -1.23 1.72 -10.50
CA GLU A 24 -0.55 1.49 -11.78
C GLU A 24 0.96 1.40 -11.60
N HIS A 25 1.54 2.33 -10.82
CA HIS A 25 2.96 2.30 -10.50
C HIS A 25 3.37 1.05 -9.71
N GLN A 26 2.54 0.62 -8.74
CA GLN A 26 2.77 -0.63 -8.01
C GLN A 26 2.68 -1.89 -8.89
N ASP A 27 1.85 -1.86 -9.93
CA ASP A 27 1.73 -2.94 -10.89
C ASP A 27 2.95 -3.01 -11.83
N GLU A 28 3.47 -1.86 -12.27
CA GLU A 28 4.72 -1.77 -13.03
C GLU A 28 5.91 -2.29 -12.22
N MET A 29 6.09 -1.82 -10.98
CA MET A 29 7.13 -2.32 -10.08
C MET A 29 7.04 -3.84 -9.88
N ARG A 30 5.82 -4.38 -9.70
CA ARG A 30 5.62 -5.83 -9.52
C ARG A 30 6.14 -6.60 -10.75
N ARG A 31 5.77 -6.17 -11.95
CA ARG A 31 6.19 -6.82 -13.22
C ARG A 31 7.71 -6.82 -13.36
N GLU A 32 8.34 -5.69 -13.12
CA GLU A 32 9.79 -5.54 -13.25
C GLU A 32 10.54 -6.38 -12.20
N PHE A 33 10.06 -6.40 -10.96
CA PHE A 33 10.64 -7.27 -9.93
C PHE A 33 10.51 -8.74 -10.33
N SER A 34 9.38 -9.18 -10.87
CA SER A 34 9.22 -10.53 -11.41
C SER A 34 10.19 -10.85 -12.57
N LEU A 35 10.58 -9.87 -13.39
CA LEU A 35 11.60 -10.07 -14.43
C LEU A 35 13.02 -10.20 -13.85
N ILE A 36 13.36 -9.38 -12.85
CA ILE A 36 14.64 -9.45 -12.14
C ILE A 36 14.80 -10.79 -11.44
N GLN A 37 13.74 -11.31 -10.82
CA GLN A 37 13.73 -12.63 -10.18
C GLN A 37 14.06 -13.77 -11.17
N GLN A 38 13.51 -13.71 -12.38
CA GLN A 38 13.77 -14.72 -13.43
C GLN A 38 15.18 -14.63 -14.01
N SER A 39 15.82 -13.45 -13.91
CA SER A 39 17.12 -13.15 -14.50
C SER A 39 18.29 -13.33 -13.53
N SER A 40 18.01 -13.34 -12.23
CA SER A 40 19.03 -13.38 -11.17
C SER A 40 19.19 -14.80 -10.63
N SER A 41 20.44 -15.27 -10.55
CA SER A 41 20.71 -16.68 -10.24
C SER A 41 20.87 -17.02 -8.77
N ASP A 42 21.03 -16.07 -7.82
CA ASP A 42 21.07 -16.37 -6.38
C ASP A 42 21.17 -15.07 -5.55
N ASP A 43 20.13 -14.75 -4.78
CA ASP A 43 20.17 -14.21 -3.40
C ASP A 43 18.73 -13.89 -2.92
N GLU A 44 18.11 -14.85 -2.21
CA GLU A 44 16.74 -14.74 -1.66
C GLU A 44 16.53 -13.54 -0.70
N THR A 45 17.62 -12.87 -0.28
CA THR A 45 17.56 -11.74 0.65
C THR A 45 17.29 -10.39 -0.03
N THR A 46 17.27 -10.33 -1.36
CA THR A 46 17.12 -9.08 -2.11
C THR A 46 15.67 -8.59 -2.16
N VAL A 47 15.50 -7.25 -2.23
CA VAL A 47 14.18 -6.59 -2.30
C VAL A 47 13.30 -7.11 -3.44
N PRO A 48 13.82 -7.34 -4.67
CA PRO A 48 13.00 -7.85 -5.77
C PRO A 48 12.35 -9.21 -5.49
N LEU A 49 12.89 -10.02 -4.58
CA LEU A 49 12.30 -11.30 -4.14
C LEU A 49 11.38 -11.13 -2.92
N ARG A 50 11.80 -10.33 -1.93
CA ARG A 50 11.07 -10.15 -0.67
C ARG A 50 9.75 -9.40 -0.84
N LEU A 51 9.73 -8.32 -1.64
CA LEU A 51 8.56 -7.45 -1.74
C LEU A 51 7.35 -8.14 -2.38
N PRO A 52 7.46 -8.80 -3.54
CA PRO A 52 6.31 -9.48 -4.14
C PRO A 52 5.74 -10.56 -3.22
N ARG A 53 6.61 -11.35 -2.57
CA ARG A 53 6.19 -12.38 -1.61
C ARG A 53 5.40 -11.80 -0.44
N LEU A 54 5.90 -10.73 0.19
CA LEU A 54 5.18 -10.09 1.28
C LEU A 54 3.81 -9.57 0.82
N ARG A 55 3.74 -8.96 -0.36
CA ARG A 55 2.45 -8.47 -0.91
C ARG A 55 1.46 -9.63 -1.11
N ASP A 56 1.90 -10.74 -1.69
CA ASP A 56 1.05 -11.91 -1.92
C ASP A 56 0.55 -12.50 -0.58
N GLU A 57 1.43 -12.59 0.42
CA GLU A 57 1.07 -13.03 1.78
C GLU A 57 0.02 -12.09 2.42
N LEU A 58 0.19 -10.77 2.29
CA LEU A 58 -0.74 -9.78 2.82
C LEU A 58 -2.08 -9.76 2.08
N GLU A 59 -2.06 -9.90 0.75
CA GLU A 59 -3.28 -9.96 -0.06
C GLU A 59 -4.14 -11.15 0.36
N VAL A 60 -3.55 -12.32 0.54
CA VAL A 60 -4.27 -13.51 1.01
C VAL A 60 -4.76 -13.34 2.45
N HIS A 61 -3.93 -12.83 3.34
CA HIS A 61 -4.26 -12.71 4.77
C HIS A 61 -5.39 -11.68 5.01
N PHE A 62 -5.37 -10.55 4.29
CA PHE A 62 -6.30 -9.45 4.53
C PHE A 62 -7.40 -9.30 3.47
N ALA A 63 -7.53 -10.25 2.53
CA ALA A 63 -8.54 -10.23 1.46
C ALA A 63 -9.97 -9.98 1.98
N ALA A 64 -10.38 -10.70 3.03
CA ALA A 64 -11.73 -10.62 3.58
C ALA A 64 -12.07 -9.23 4.14
N PHE A 65 -11.08 -8.46 4.58
CA PHE A 65 -11.27 -7.14 5.16
C PHE A 65 -11.24 -6.00 4.12
N SER A 66 -10.83 -6.31 2.88
CA SER A 66 -10.67 -5.33 1.80
C SER A 66 -11.73 -5.43 0.71
N GLU A 67 -12.58 -6.48 0.70
CA GLU A 67 -13.61 -6.67 -0.33
C GLU A 67 -14.62 -5.51 -0.40
N GLY A 68 -15.17 -5.10 0.75
CA GLY A 68 -16.11 -3.98 0.85
C GLY A 68 -15.50 -2.65 0.39
N PRO A 69 -14.36 -2.22 0.96
CA PRO A 69 -13.65 -1.02 0.52
C PRO A 69 -13.31 -1.04 -0.98
N ARG A 70 -12.89 -2.19 -1.52
CA ARG A 70 -12.58 -2.35 -2.94
C ARG A 70 -13.82 -2.18 -3.82
N ALA A 71 -14.96 -2.75 -3.43
CA ALA A 71 -16.22 -2.54 -4.15
C ALA A 71 -16.67 -1.06 -4.10
N ALA A 72 -16.54 -0.40 -2.94
CA ALA A 72 -16.86 1.01 -2.77
C ALA A 72 -15.98 1.91 -3.65
N PHE A 73 -14.68 1.63 -3.71
CA PHE A 73 -13.71 2.31 -4.56
C PHE A 73 -14.09 2.18 -6.05
N THR A 74 -14.34 0.96 -6.54
CA THR A 74 -14.76 0.73 -7.93
C THR A 74 -16.04 1.50 -8.26
N ALA A 75 -17.04 1.46 -7.37
CA ALA A 75 -18.29 2.17 -7.59
C ALA A 75 -18.11 3.71 -7.63
N ALA A 76 -17.15 4.26 -6.88
CA ALA A 76 -16.85 5.69 -6.89
C ALA A 76 -16.17 6.13 -8.18
N LEU A 77 -15.26 5.31 -8.70
CA LEU A 77 -14.67 5.51 -10.02
C LEU A 77 -15.73 5.51 -11.12
N GLU A 78 -16.66 4.55 -11.09
CA GLU A 78 -17.76 4.47 -12.07
C GLU A 78 -18.70 5.68 -12.01
N ARG A 79 -18.88 6.30 -10.84
CA ARG A 79 -19.64 7.54 -10.68
C ARG A 79 -18.88 8.79 -11.15
N GLY A 80 -17.56 8.70 -11.30
CA GLY A 80 -16.70 9.85 -11.59
C GLY A 80 -16.47 10.75 -10.38
N ASP A 81 -16.50 10.19 -9.17
CA ASP A 81 -16.16 10.94 -7.96
C ASP A 81 -14.66 11.35 -8.00
N GLU A 82 -14.31 12.48 -7.39
CA GLU A 82 -12.91 12.91 -7.27
C GLU A 82 -12.23 12.30 -6.02
N THR A 83 -13.01 12.13 -4.95
CA THR A 83 -12.55 11.62 -3.66
C THR A 83 -13.56 10.66 -3.05
N ILE A 84 -13.11 9.72 -2.23
CA ILE A 84 -13.97 8.80 -1.46
C ILE A 84 -13.49 8.67 0.00
N ASP A 85 -14.43 8.41 0.91
CA ASP A 85 -14.13 7.92 2.26
C ASP A 85 -14.26 6.40 2.29
N LEU A 86 -13.26 5.70 2.83
CA LEU A 86 -13.23 4.24 2.96
C LEU A 86 -13.18 3.84 4.43
N GLU A 87 -13.92 2.80 4.80
CA GLU A 87 -13.90 2.23 6.15
C GLU A 87 -13.46 0.77 6.08
N TYR A 88 -12.40 0.42 6.81
CA TYR A 88 -11.85 -0.91 6.95
C TYR A 88 -12.14 -1.43 8.34
N GLN A 89 -12.52 -2.71 8.44
CA GLN A 89 -12.60 -3.43 9.70
C GLN A 89 -11.48 -4.45 9.70
N ILE A 90 -10.37 -4.16 10.38
CA ILE A 90 -9.15 -4.96 10.30
C ILE A 90 -8.69 -5.42 11.67
N PRO A 91 -8.00 -6.56 11.76
CA PRO A 91 -7.51 -7.01 13.04
C PRO A 91 -6.22 -6.25 13.43
N PRO A 92 -5.93 -6.04 14.73
CA PRO A 92 -4.81 -5.22 15.19
C PRO A 92 -3.43 -5.66 14.67
N GLU A 93 -3.24 -6.94 14.34
CA GLU A 93 -2.01 -7.48 13.76
C GLU A 93 -1.65 -6.84 12.41
N ALA A 94 -2.61 -6.23 11.72
CA ALA A 94 -2.37 -5.47 10.49
C ALA A 94 -1.36 -4.34 10.69
N ARG A 95 -1.22 -3.80 11.92
CA ARG A 95 -0.24 -2.76 12.23
C ARG A 95 1.19 -3.16 11.86
N ALA A 96 1.60 -4.35 12.27
CA ALA A 96 2.96 -4.84 12.01
C ALA A 96 3.18 -5.12 10.51
N ALA A 97 2.13 -5.58 9.83
CA ALA A 97 2.13 -5.76 8.38
C ALA A 97 2.30 -4.43 7.63
N CYS A 98 1.57 -3.38 8.01
CA CYS A 98 1.66 -2.05 7.39
C CYS A 98 3.07 -1.44 7.54
N ILE A 99 3.68 -1.58 8.73
CA ILE A 99 5.05 -1.10 8.97
C ILE A 99 6.04 -1.86 8.08
N THR A 100 6.03 -3.20 8.14
CA THR A 100 6.94 -4.05 7.34
C THR A 100 6.81 -3.77 5.84
N LEU A 101 5.58 -3.61 5.35
CA LEU A 101 5.31 -3.28 3.95
C LEU A 101 5.87 -1.90 3.58
N GLY A 102 5.67 -0.89 4.43
CA GLY A 102 6.18 0.47 4.22
C GLY A 102 7.72 0.50 4.14
N GLU A 103 8.40 -0.14 5.09
CA GLU A 103 9.86 -0.24 5.12
C GLU A 103 10.41 -0.91 3.85
N LEU A 104 9.77 -2.00 3.40
CA LEU A 104 10.21 -2.75 2.23
C LEU A 104 9.94 -2.00 0.91
N LEU A 105 8.88 -1.18 0.86
CA LEU A 105 8.60 -0.29 -0.26
C LEU A 105 9.60 0.87 -0.31
N ASP A 106 10.01 1.42 0.83
CA ASP A 106 11.11 2.40 0.89
C ASP A 106 12.45 1.76 0.47
N GLU A 107 12.73 0.51 0.88
CA GLU A 107 13.91 -0.25 0.44
C GLU A 107 13.90 -0.47 -1.08
N ALA A 108 12.73 -0.72 -1.67
CA ALA A 108 12.53 -0.88 -3.11
C ALA A 108 12.81 0.40 -3.88
N ASP A 109 12.31 1.55 -3.41
CA ASP A 109 12.61 2.84 -4.04
C ASP A 109 14.12 3.13 -4.02
N GLU A 110 14.79 2.85 -2.90
CA GLU A 110 16.24 3.02 -2.79
C GLU A 110 17.02 2.02 -3.67
N PHE A 111 16.51 0.78 -3.84
CA PHE A 111 17.05 -0.18 -4.79
C PHE A 111 16.94 0.33 -6.23
N CYS A 112 15.77 0.84 -6.63
CA CYS A 112 15.54 1.43 -7.94
C CYS A 112 16.44 2.64 -8.21
N LYS A 113 16.64 3.52 -7.22
CA LYS A 113 17.55 4.68 -7.32
C LYS A 113 19.01 4.28 -7.52
N ARG A 114 19.46 3.18 -6.92
CA ARG A 114 20.83 2.68 -7.05
C ARG A 114 21.07 1.90 -8.34
N GLY A 115 20.02 1.27 -8.90
CA GLY A 115 20.11 0.54 -10.15
C GLY A 115 20.24 1.49 -11.33
N GLU A 116 21.39 1.49 -12.01
CA GLU A 116 21.68 2.35 -13.17
C GLU A 116 20.62 2.27 -14.31
N HIS A 117 19.76 1.24 -14.30
CA HIS A 117 18.70 0.99 -15.29
C HIS A 117 17.26 0.97 -14.75
N LEU A 118 17.04 1.17 -13.44
CA LEU A 118 15.69 1.08 -12.80
C LEU A 118 15.16 2.44 -12.32
N LEU A 119 15.82 3.54 -12.71
CA LEU A 119 15.44 4.89 -12.28
C LEU A 119 13.99 5.26 -12.65
N THR A 120 13.45 4.70 -13.73
CA THR A 120 12.07 4.89 -14.18
C THR A 120 11.03 4.29 -13.22
N LEU A 121 11.45 3.38 -12.34
CA LEU A 121 10.60 2.72 -11.34
C LEU A 121 10.66 3.40 -9.97
N THR A 122 11.28 4.58 -9.86
CA THR A 122 11.24 5.34 -8.61
C THR A 122 9.83 5.88 -8.41
N THR A 123 9.22 5.62 -7.25
CA THR A 123 7.87 6.11 -6.96
C THR A 123 7.82 7.64 -7.09
N PRO A 124 6.92 8.20 -7.93
CA PRO A 124 6.75 9.64 -8.02
C PRO A 124 6.30 10.25 -6.68
N ALA A 125 6.54 11.54 -6.48
CA ALA A 125 6.38 12.18 -5.16
C ALA A 125 4.95 12.06 -4.59
N GLU A 126 3.91 12.24 -5.42
CA GLU A 126 2.52 12.17 -4.97
C GLU A 126 2.07 10.73 -4.65
N PRO A 127 2.31 9.70 -5.49
CA PRO A 127 2.07 8.31 -5.13
C PRO A 127 2.84 7.84 -3.88
N LEU A 128 4.08 8.33 -3.69
CA LEU A 128 4.87 8.06 -2.48
C LEU A 128 4.21 8.67 -1.24
N ALA A 129 3.74 9.92 -1.35
CA ALA A 129 3.01 10.58 -0.29
C ALA A 129 1.71 9.84 0.05
N LEU A 130 0.94 9.44 -0.96
CA LEU A 130 -0.29 8.67 -0.78
C LEU A 130 -0.04 7.34 -0.09
N ARG A 131 1.01 6.61 -0.49
CA ARG A 131 1.43 5.36 0.15
C ARG A 131 1.74 5.56 1.64
N ARG A 132 2.51 6.60 1.97
CA ARG A 132 2.92 6.91 3.35
C ARG A 132 1.72 7.29 4.22
N TRP A 133 0.84 8.15 3.70
CA TRP A 133 -0.41 8.47 4.36
C TRP A 133 -1.27 7.22 4.57
N PHE A 134 -1.52 6.43 3.53
CA PHE A 134 -2.36 5.24 3.59
C PHE A 134 -1.88 4.26 4.65
N LEU A 135 -0.61 3.84 4.60
CA LEU A 135 -0.05 2.91 5.59
C LEU A 135 0.04 3.55 6.98
N GLY A 136 0.31 4.85 7.05
CA GLY A 136 0.36 5.63 8.28
C GLY A 136 -0.98 5.70 8.99
N GLU A 137 -2.09 5.91 8.27
CA GLU A 137 -3.44 5.94 8.84
C GLU A 137 -3.83 4.60 9.45
N PHE A 138 -3.49 3.48 8.80
CA PHE A 138 -3.67 2.16 9.40
C PHE A 138 -2.92 2.02 10.71
N VAL A 139 -1.63 2.37 10.74
CA VAL A 139 -0.82 2.26 11.95
C VAL A 139 -1.34 3.18 13.06
N ALA A 140 -1.61 4.44 12.74
CA ALA A 140 -2.02 5.45 13.71
C ALA A 140 -3.39 5.14 14.32
N GLN A 141 -4.37 4.75 13.51
CA GLN A 141 -5.73 4.46 13.99
C GLN A 141 -5.80 3.11 14.74
N ILE A 142 -4.99 2.11 14.36
CA ILE A 142 -4.83 0.90 15.19
C ILE A 142 -4.22 1.24 16.55
N ASP A 143 -3.33 2.23 16.62
CA ASP A 143 -2.78 2.76 17.88
C ASP A 143 -3.74 3.71 18.63
N GLY A 144 -4.95 3.96 18.09
CA GLY A 144 -6.01 4.73 18.73
C GLY A 144 -6.03 6.23 18.39
N ALA A 145 -5.31 6.67 17.37
CA ALA A 145 -5.41 8.04 16.87
C ALA A 145 -6.72 8.26 16.07
N ASP A 146 -7.14 9.52 15.98
CA ASP A 146 -8.23 9.94 15.09
C ASP A 146 -7.75 9.95 13.62
N PRO A 147 -8.66 9.72 12.64
CA PRO A 147 -8.32 9.76 11.22
C PRO A 147 -7.85 11.15 10.78
N THR A 148 -6.86 11.19 9.89
CA THR A 148 -6.40 12.40 9.22
C THR A 148 -6.78 12.34 7.74
N PRO A 149 -7.68 13.23 7.25
CA PRO A 149 -8.01 13.29 5.84
C PRO A 149 -6.79 13.59 4.96
N TRP A 150 -6.75 13.02 3.76
CA TRP A 150 -5.63 13.21 2.81
C TRP A 150 -5.27 14.68 2.60
N ASP A 151 -6.25 15.55 2.40
CA ASP A 151 -6.03 16.98 2.12
C ASP A 151 -5.56 17.80 3.34
N LYS A 152 -5.58 17.19 4.53
CA LYS A 152 -5.04 17.76 5.77
C LYS A 152 -3.75 17.07 6.21
N TRP A 153 -3.32 16.02 5.51
CA TRP A 153 -2.12 15.31 5.85
C TRP A 153 -0.89 16.12 5.42
N GLU A 154 -0.19 16.68 6.41
CA GLU A 154 1.11 17.30 6.20
C GLU A 154 2.13 16.17 5.97
N HIS A 155 2.95 16.28 4.91
CA HIS A 155 4.05 15.35 4.66
C HIS A 155 4.98 15.32 5.88
N ARG A 156 4.83 14.30 6.73
CA ARG A 156 5.70 14.07 7.88
C ARG A 156 6.89 13.19 7.51
#